data_AF-A0A1X7SSX4-F1
#
_entry.id   AF-A0A1X7SSX4-F1
#
_cell.length_a   1.000
_cell.length_b   1.000
_cell.length_c   1.000
_cell.angle_alpha   90.00
_cell.angle_beta   90.00
_cell.angle_gamma   90.00
#
_symmetry.space_group_name_H-M   'P 1'
#
loop_
_entity.id
_entity.type
_entity.pdbx_description
1 polymer ?
#
loop_
_entity_poly.entity_id
_entity_poly.type
_entity_poly.pdbx_seq_one_letter_code
_entity_poly.pdbx_strand_id
1 'polypeptide(L)'
;MSDGLILKPSRPAMSLDSTFLQRALGKGGPDGYLTATYTEVSGYTWYYILGAELKSDYQMSLTELPAARDGTKPKTSFPESVAVQYDLDKTVASNYVKISDSSAKLTIKSCEVSDFQHWYIAPVLPGSGGSLLGELDKVVPISEQRVLTVILFAGTYVVKMRGAPGEVVSMSTIDTSDGKVTSIDCTLDSTGAGTLGFSDVKNLSC
;
A
#
# COMPACT_ATOMS: atom_id res chain seq x y z
N MET A 1 9.18 -9.07 -15.24
CA MET A 1 9.76 -9.73 -14.03
C MET A 1 11.22 -10.08 -14.31
N SER A 2 12.21 -9.25 -13.95
CA SER A 2 13.63 -9.50 -14.32
C SER A 2 14.57 -9.98 -13.20
N ASP A 3 14.17 -9.97 -11.91
CA ASP A 3 15.07 -10.41 -10.81
C ASP A 3 14.53 -11.58 -9.96
N GLY A 4 13.24 -11.94 -10.08
CA GLY A 4 12.66 -13.00 -9.23
C GLY A 4 12.64 -12.68 -7.73
N LEU A 5 13.03 -11.46 -7.34
CA LEU A 5 12.89 -10.95 -5.98
C LEU A 5 11.41 -10.83 -5.63
N ILE A 6 11.01 -11.64 -4.64
CA ILE A 6 9.69 -11.54 -4.02
C ILE A 6 9.79 -10.49 -2.91
N LEU A 7 9.13 -9.35 -3.14
CA LEU A 7 9.01 -8.28 -2.16
C LEU A 7 8.14 -8.72 -1.00
N LYS A 8 8.57 -8.39 0.22
CA LYS A 8 7.90 -8.75 1.46
C LYS A 8 7.52 -7.50 2.25
N PRO A 9 6.36 -7.53 2.92
CA PRO A 9 6.00 -6.52 3.90
C PRO A 9 6.95 -6.56 5.12
N SER A 10 6.91 -5.52 5.95
CA SER A 10 7.64 -5.47 7.23
C SER A 10 7.18 -6.54 8.22
N ARG A 11 5.94 -7.02 8.09
CA ARG A 11 5.32 -8.04 8.96
C ARG A 11 4.59 -9.10 8.13
N PRO A 12 4.43 -10.35 8.62
CA PRO A 12 3.57 -11.31 7.93
C PRO A 12 2.10 -10.85 7.93
N ALA A 13 1.34 -11.27 6.92
CA ALA A 13 -0.11 -11.10 6.92
C ALA A 13 -0.74 -11.92 8.03
N MET A 14 -1.64 -11.29 8.79
CA MET A 14 -2.36 -11.91 9.90
C MET A 14 -3.85 -11.65 9.73
N SER A 15 -4.68 -12.60 10.18
CA SER A 15 -6.11 -12.40 10.28
C SER A 15 -6.42 -11.26 11.26
N LEU A 16 -7.41 -10.44 10.92
CA LEU A 16 -7.88 -9.37 11.81
C LEU A 16 -8.70 -9.95 12.97
N ASP A 17 -8.71 -9.26 14.11
CA ASP A 17 -9.47 -9.67 15.30
C ASP A 17 -10.96 -9.90 15.02
N SER A 18 -11.54 -9.11 14.11
CA SER A 18 -12.91 -9.28 13.63
C SER A 18 -13.15 -10.65 12.98
N THR A 19 -12.17 -11.22 12.28
CA THR A 19 -12.27 -12.57 11.71
C THR A 19 -12.43 -13.61 12.82
N PHE A 20 -11.70 -13.45 13.92
CA PHE A 20 -11.82 -14.36 15.07
C PHE A 20 -13.16 -14.16 15.80
N LEU A 21 -13.65 -12.92 15.94
CA LEU A 21 -14.97 -12.64 16.51
C LEU A 21 -16.08 -13.31 15.71
N GLN A 22 -16.05 -13.20 14.37
CA GLN A 22 -17.04 -13.86 13.51
C GLN A 22 -17.01 -15.37 13.67
N ARG A 23 -15.82 -16.00 13.71
CA ARG A 23 -15.69 -17.45 13.88
C ARG A 23 -16.14 -17.94 15.25
N ALA A 24 -15.87 -17.17 16.30
CA ALA A 24 -16.21 -17.55 17.66
C ALA A 24 -17.71 -17.34 17.99
N LEU A 25 -18.32 -16.26 17.47
CA LEU A 25 -19.66 -15.82 17.88
C LEU A 25 -20.70 -15.84 16.76
N GLY A 26 -20.30 -16.10 15.52
CA GLY A 26 -21.17 -16.02 14.33
C GLY A 26 -21.61 -14.60 13.95
N LYS A 27 -21.03 -13.58 14.58
CA LYS A 27 -21.33 -12.15 14.33
C LYS A 27 -20.15 -11.25 14.68
N GLY A 28 -20.13 -10.04 14.13
CA GLY A 28 -19.19 -8.99 14.52
C GLY A 28 -17.90 -8.94 13.68
N GLY A 29 -17.83 -9.69 12.58
CA GLY A 29 -16.72 -9.59 11.63
C GLY A 29 -17.07 -10.19 10.26
N PRO A 30 -16.06 -10.34 9.39
CA PRO A 30 -16.26 -10.87 8.05
C PRO A 30 -16.54 -12.38 8.08
N ASP A 31 -17.61 -12.83 7.41
CA ASP A 31 -17.85 -14.27 7.15
C ASP A 31 -16.98 -14.71 5.98
N GLY A 32 -15.72 -15.07 6.28
CA GLY A 32 -14.70 -15.48 5.33
C GLY A 32 -13.29 -15.29 5.90
N TYR A 33 -12.32 -15.01 5.03
CA TYR A 33 -10.95 -14.67 5.42
C TYR A 33 -10.69 -13.19 5.13
N LEU A 34 -10.25 -12.47 6.16
CA LEU A 34 -9.73 -11.12 6.02
C LEU A 34 -8.40 -11.02 6.75
N THR A 35 -7.35 -10.70 6.02
CA THR A 35 -6.00 -10.54 6.56
C THR A 35 -5.45 -9.18 6.22
N ALA A 36 -4.56 -8.68 7.07
CA ALA A 36 -3.83 -7.47 6.80
C ALA A 36 -2.36 -7.61 7.18
N THR A 37 -1.53 -6.82 6.52
CA THR A 37 -0.14 -6.55 6.88
C THR A 37 0.21 -5.11 6.52
N TYR A 38 1.45 -4.69 6.76
CA TYR A 38 1.95 -3.39 6.41
C TYR A 38 3.44 -3.39 6.08
N THR A 39 3.88 -2.33 5.42
CA THR A 39 5.29 -1.93 5.29
C THR A 39 5.50 -0.57 5.93
N GLU A 40 6.58 -0.42 6.67
CA GLU A 40 7.02 0.86 7.22
C GLU A 40 8.34 1.29 6.56
N VAL A 41 8.37 2.50 5.99
CA VAL A 41 9.61 3.12 5.48
C VAL A 41 9.62 4.59 5.86
N SER A 42 10.73 5.06 6.46
CA SER A 42 10.92 6.47 6.86
C SER A 42 9.76 7.06 7.68
N GLY A 43 9.13 6.22 8.53
CA GLY A 43 8.00 6.64 9.36
C GLY A 43 6.66 6.75 8.61
N TYR A 44 6.58 6.36 7.35
CA TYR A 44 5.32 6.18 6.62
C TYR A 44 4.91 4.70 6.63
N THR A 45 3.60 4.43 6.62
CA THR A 45 3.05 3.08 6.72
C THR A 45 2.11 2.81 5.55
N TRP A 46 2.38 1.76 4.78
CA TRP A 46 1.50 1.25 3.73
C TRP A 46 0.85 -0.03 4.24
N TYR A 47 -0.48 -0.16 4.13
CA TYR A 47 -1.19 -1.38 4.52
C TYR A 47 -1.60 -2.20 3.30
N TYR A 48 -1.60 -3.51 3.46
CA TYR A 48 -2.03 -4.45 2.45
C TYR A 48 -3.09 -5.36 3.06
N ILE A 49 -4.27 -5.41 2.42
CA ILE A 49 -5.44 -6.12 2.91
C ILE A 49 -5.83 -7.14 1.86
N LEU A 50 -6.04 -8.38 2.30
CA LEU A 50 -6.51 -9.48 1.46
C LEU A 50 -7.79 -10.05 2.06
N GLY A 51 -8.88 -9.98 1.28
CA GLY A 51 -10.15 -10.64 1.55
C GLY A 51 -10.37 -11.80 0.59
N ALA A 52 -10.75 -12.96 1.09
CA ALA A 52 -11.07 -14.14 0.27
C ALA A 52 -12.20 -14.95 0.92
N GLU A 53 -13.00 -15.61 0.08
CA GLU A 53 -14.18 -16.40 0.51
C GLU A 53 -15.13 -15.62 1.42
N LEU A 54 -15.31 -14.32 1.12
CA LEU A 54 -16.23 -13.45 1.85
C LEU A 54 -17.66 -13.67 1.35
N LYS A 55 -18.52 -14.22 2.20
CA LYS A 55 -19.92 -14.53 1.84
C LYS A 55 -20.81 -13.30 1.69
N SER A 56 -20.38 -12.16 2.23
CA SER A 56 -21.08 -10.88 2.15
C SER A 56 -20.09 -9.73 2.23
N ASP A 57 -20.45 -8.57 1.68
CA ASP A 57 -19.68 -7.34 1.82
C ASP A 57 -19.39 -7.04 3.31
N TYR A 58 -18.16 -6.67 3.62
CA TYR A 58 -17.71 -6.30 4.96
C TYR A 58 -17.27 -4.84 5.00
N GLN A 59 -17.78 -4.09 5.98
CA GLN A 59 -17.42 -2.70 6.22
C GLN A 59 -16.29 -2.64 7.25
N MET A 60 -15.05 -2.81 6.78
CA MET A 60 -13.87 -2.84 7.65
C MET A 60 -13.60 -1.45 8.22
N SER A 61 -13.47 -1.35 9.54
CA SER A 61 -12.96 -0.16 10.22
C SER A 61 -11.44 -0.10 10.08
N LEU A 62 -10.89 1.07 9.80
CA LEU A 62 -9.44 1.26 9.75
C LEU A 62 -8.77 1.08 11.12
N THR A 63 -9.54 1.16 12.21
CA THR A 63 -9.06 0.84 13.56
C THR A 63 -8.79 -0.65 13.77
N GLU A 64 -9.24 -1.52 12.87
CA GLU A 64 -8.92 -2.95 12.91
C GLU A 64 -7.50 -3.24 12.39
N LEU A 65 -6.90 -2.29 11.65
CA LEU A 65 -5.56 -2.47 11.11
C LEU A 65 -4.51 -2.45 12.22
N PRO A 66 -3.38 -3.18 12.05
CA PRO A 66 -2.27 -3.09 12.98
C PRO A 66 -1.84 -1.64 13.17
N ALA A 67 -1.66 -1.18 14.41
CA ALA A 67 -1.28 0.21 14.64
C ALA A 67 0.10 0.51 14.02
N ALA A 68 0.14 1.48 13.10
CA ALA A 68 1.39 2.10 12.64
C ALA A 68 2.22 2.55 13.83
N ARG A 69 3.55 2.46 13.72
CA ARG A 69 4.48 2.84 14.78
C ARG A 69 5.34 4.03 14.38
N ASP A 70 5.69 4.82 15.37
CA ASP A 70 6.80 5.76 15.34
C ASP A 70 7.87 5.24 16.32
N GLY A 71 8.86 4.53 15.77
CA GLY A 71 9.81 3.74 16.56
C GLY A 71 9.11 2.68 17.41
N THR A 72 9.14 2.84 18.74
CA THR A 72 8.52 1.89 19.68
C THR A 72 7.09 2.25 20.05
N LYS A 73 6.60 3.44 19.70
CA LYS A 73 5.28 3.93 20.11
C LYS A 73 4.26 3.75 18.98
N PRO A 74 3.04 3.28 19.26
CA PRO A 74 1.94 3.35 18.30
C PRO A 74 1.64 4.82 17.96
N LYS A 75 1.38 5.10 16.68
CA LYS A 75 0.82 6.39 16.26
C LYS A 75 -0.59 6.53 16.82
N THR A 76 -0.93 7.75 17.24
CA THR A 76 -2.22 8.05 17.88
C THR A 76 -3.31 8.45 16.88
N SER A 77 -2.96 8.64 15.61
CA SER A 77 -3.90 8.96 14.53
C SER A 77 -3.57 8.19 13.25
N PHE A 78 -4.61 7.84 12.51
CA PHE A 78 -4.48 7.30 11.16
C PHE A 78 -4.28 8.48 10.20
N PRO A 79 -3.19 8.52 9.42
CA PRO A 79 -2.93 9.64 8.52
C PRO A 79 -3.94 9.67 7.37
N GLU A 80 -4.14 10.85 6.78
CA GLU A 80 -4.82 10.95 5.49
C GLU A 80 -4.15 9.99 4.50
N SER A 81 -4.96 9.19 3.81
CA SER A 81 -4.50 8.08 2.99
C SER A 81 -5.42 7.89 1.79
N VAL A 82 -4.97 7.06 0.86
CA VAL A 82 -5.80 6.54 -0.22
C VAL A 82 -5.77 5.02 -0.19
N ALA A 83 -6.93 4.40 -0.29
CA ALA A 83 -7.03 2.97 -0.55
C ALA A 83 -7.19 2.76 -2.05
N VAL A 84 -6.42 1.84 -2.62
CA VAL A 84 -6.44 1.46 -4.02
C VAL A 84 -6.67 -0.03 -4.09
N GLN A 85 -7.65 -0.45 -4.90
CA GLN A 85 -7.86 -1.87 -5.17
C GLN A 85 -6.85 -2.35 -6.21
N TYR A 86 -6.13 -3.40 -5.86
CA TYR A 86 -5.33 -4.17 -6.81
C TYR A 86 -6.26 -4.92 -7.75
N ASP A 87 -5.92 -4.90 -9.03
CA ASP A 87 -6.64 -5.62 -10.07
C ASP A 87 -5.60 -6.42 -10.84
N LEU A 88 -5.67 -7.76 -10.75
CA LEU A 88 -4.72 -8.65 -11.41
C LEU A 88 -4.70 -8.47 -12.93
N ASP A 89 -5.82 -8.05 -13.52
CA ASP A 89 -5.99 -7.88 -14.96
C ASP A 89 -5.72 -6.43 -15.41
N LYS A 90 -5.61 -5.49 -14.46
CA LYS A 90 -5.34 -4.08 -14.76
C LYS A 90 -4.08 -3.59 -14.05
N THR A 91 -3.14 -3.10 -14.84
CA THR A 91 -1.93 -2.39 -14.36
C THR A 91 -2.23 -1.05 -13.67
N VAL A 92 -3.50 -0.70 -13.46
CA VAL A 92 -3.95 0.58 -12.89
C VAL A 92 -5.03 0.30 -11.84
N ALA A 93 -4.99 1.09 -10.76
CA ALA A 93 -6.04 1.19 -9.75
C ALA A 93 -7.44 1.21 -10.39
N SER A 94 -8.19 0.12 -10.24
CA SER A 94 -9.55 0.03 -10.80
C SER A 94 -10.58 0.77 -9.94
N ASN A 95 -10.25 0.96 -8.66
CA ASN A 95 -11.04 1.65 -7.67
C ASN A 95 -10.12 2.33 -6.66
N TYR A 96 -10.44 3.57 -6.27
CA TYR A 96 -9.74 4.25 -5.18
C TYR A 96 -10.72 4.92 -4.23
N VAL A 97 -10.36 4.94 -2.95
CA VAL A 97 -11.15 5.52 -1.87
C VAL A 97 -10.26 6.47 -1.08
N LYS A 98 -10.71 7.71 -0.89
CA LYS A 98 -10.03 8.66 0.00
C LYS A 98 -10.34 8.30 1.45
N ILE A 99 -9.30 8.30 2.27
CA ILE A 99 -9.37 8.06 3.71
C ILE A 99 -8.90 9.34 4.40
N SER A 100 -9.84 10.08 4.98
CA SER A 100 -9.51 11.31 5.70
C SER A 100 -8.93 11.03 7.08
N ASP A 101 -9.44 9.99 7.78
CA ASP A 101 -9.04 9.62 9.13
C ASP A 101 -9.48 8.17 9.47
N SER A 102 -9.30 7.76 10.74
CA SER A 102 -9.62 6.41 11.22
C SER A 102 -11.12 6.10 11.33
N SER A 103 -12.00 7.09 11.18
CA SER A 103 -13.46 6.88 11.16
C SER A 103 -13.97 6.39 9.81
N ALA A 104 -13.17 6.54 8.75
CA ALA A 104 -13.46 6.01 7.43
C ALA A 104 -13.58 4.48 7.49
N LYS A 105 -14.42 3.94 6.61
CA LYS A 105 -14.61 2.50 6.43
C LYS A 105 -14.21 2.11 5.02
N LEU A 106 -13.54 0.97 4.90
CA LEU A 106 -13.23 0.36 3.62
C LEU A 106 -14.21 -0.79 3.39
N THR A 107 -14.97 -0.71 2.29
CA THR A 107 -15.85 -1.81 1.89
C THR A 107 -15.01 -2.89 1.20
N ILE A 108 -14.90 -4.06 1.83
CA ILE A 108 -14.35 -5.26 1.22
C ILE A 108 -15.52 -6.05 0.65
N LYS A 109 -15.57 -6.21 -0.67
CA LYS A 109 -16.68 -6.90 -1.34
C LYS A 109 -16.68 -8.40 -1.07
N SER A 110 -17.87 -8.99 -1.11
CA SER A 110 -18.01 -10.45 -1.23
C SER A 110 -17.19 -10.96 -2.42
N CYS A 111 -16.55 -12.11 -2.23
CA CYS A 111 -15.62 -12.73 -3.18
C CYS A 111 -15.37 -14.19 -2.85
N GLU A 112 -14.92 -14.96 -3.83
CA GLU A 112 -14.36 -16.30 -3.70
C GLU A 112 -12.82 -16.25 -3.68
N VAL A 113 -12.16 -17.41 -3.66
CA VAL A 113 -10.68 -17.50 -3.74
C VAL A 113 -10.15 -16.99 -5.08
N SER A 114 -10.89 -17.20 -6.18
CA SER A 114 -10.46 -16.85 -7.53
C SER A 114 -10.55 -15.37 -7.86
N ASP A 115 -11.38 -14.61 -7.15
CA ASP A 115 -11.66 -13.18 -7.32
C ASP A 115 -11.48 -12.42 -5.99
N PHE A 116 -10.45 -12.83 -5.24
CA PHE A 116 -10.10 -12.24 -3.96
C PHE A 116 -9.98 -10.71 -4.03
N GLN A 117 -10.33 -10.04 -2.95
CA GLN A 117 -10.17 -8.59 -2.80
C GLN A 117 -8.77 -8.30 -2.29
N HIS A 118 -7.98 -7.51 -3.01
CA HIS A 118 -6.68 -7.04 -2.53
C HIS A 118 -6.64 -5.51 -2.57
N TRP A 119 -6.35 -4.90 -1.43
CA TRP A 119 -6.32 -3.45 -1.27
C TRP A 119 -4.98 -2.98 -0.72
N TYR A 120 -4.51 -1.86 -1.25
CA TYR A 120 -3.35 -1.12 -0.79
C TYR A 120 -3.83 0.17 -0.14
N ILE A 121 -3.43 0.47 1.09
CA ILE A 121 -3.64 1.77 1.69
C ILE A 121 -2.30 2.48 1.77
N ALA A 122 -2.17 3.58 1.05
CA ALA A 122 -0.97 4.41 1.00
C ALA A 122 -1.22 5.75 1.68
N PRO A 123 -0.29 6.25 2.52
CA PRO A 123 -0.44 7.54 3.16
C PRO A 123 -0.30 8.66 2.12
N VAL A 124 -1.06 9.74 2.28
CA VAL A 124 -0.85 10.97 1.51
C VAL A 124 0.43 11.63 2.01
N LEU A 125 1.37 11.85 1.09
CA LEU A 125 2.65 12.47 1.40
C LEU A 125 2.43 13.99 1.52
N PRO A 126 2.70 14.62 2.69
CA PRO A 126 2.42 16.04 2.91
C PRO A 126 2.98 16.94 1.81
N GLY A 127 2.13 17.80 1.23
CA GLY A 127 2.52 18.76 0.20
C GLY A 127 2.73 18.19 -1.20
N SER A 128 2.61 16.88 -1.42
CA SER A 128 2.83 16.26 -2.73
C SER A 128 1.59 16.22 -3.64
N GLY A 129 0.39 16.48 -3.10
CA GLY A 129 -0.88 16.29 -3.81
C GLY A 129 -1.36 14.83 -3.88
N GLY A 130 -0.60 13.85 -3.35
CA GLY A 130 -1.04 12.47 -3.39
C GLY A 130 -0.18 11.46 -2.64
N SER A 131 -0.16 10.23 -3.14
CA SER A 131 0.50 9.10 -2.47
C SER A 131 1.47 8.37 -3.39
N LEU A 132 2.54 7.86 -2.79
CA LEU A 132 3.43 6.88 -3.43
C LEU A 132 2.78 5.50 -3.35
N LEU A 133 2.53 4.88 -4.50
CA LEU A 133 1.95 3.53 -4.59
C LEU A 133 2.99 2.43 -4.75
N GLY A 134 4.17 2.74 -5.32
CA GLY A 134 5.25 1.75 -5.49
C GLY A 134 5.14 0.92 -6.76
N GLU A 135 5.67 -0.30 -6.75
CA GLU A 135 5.65 -1.25 -7.87
C GLU A 135 4.28 -1.93 -7.96
N LEU A 136 3.32 -1.34 -8.67
CA LEU A 136 1.95 -1.86 -8.80
C LEU A 136 1.84 -3.20 -9.54
N ASP A 137 2.89 -3.67 -10.21
CA ASP A 137 2.98 -5.02 -10.79
C ASP A 137 3.34 -6.09 -9.75
N LYS A 138 3.47 -5.71 -8.47
CA LYS A 138 3.79 -6.61 -7.34
C LYS A 138 2.62 -6.69 -6.38
N VAL A 139 2.45 -7.86 -5.76
CA VAL A 139 1.50 -8.07 -4.66
C VAL A 139 1.83 -7.18 -3.46
N VAL A 140 3.09 -6.79 -3.29
CA VAL A 140 3.60 -5.91 -2.24
C VAL A 140 4.33 -4.75 -2.92
N PRO A 141 3.63 -3.64 -3.24
CA PRO A 141 4.21 -2.57 -4.06
C PRO A 141 5.32 -1.77 -3.39
N ILE A 142 5.26 -1.61 -2.07
CA ILE A 142 6.31 -0.97 -1.26
C ILE A 142 6.88 -2.00 -0.28
N SER A 143 8.20 -2.11 -0.24
CA SER A 143 8.91 -3.03 0.65
C SER A 143 10.24 -2.41 1.07
N GLU A 144 10.66 -2.60 2.32
CA GLU A 144 12.01 -2.24 2.81
C GLU A 144 13.14 -3.01 2.09
N GLN A 145 12.79 -4.08 1.36
CA GLN A 145 13.73 -4.74 0.47
C GLN A 145 14.06 -3.88 -0.76
N ARG A 146 13.11 -3.08 -1.25
CA ARG A 146 13.26 -2.18 -2.40
C ARG A 146 13.53 -0.75 -1.98
N VAL A 147 12.62 -0.17 -1.20
CA VAL A 147 12.57 1.25 -0.87
C VAL A 147 13.27 1.45 0.47
N LEU A 148 14.39 2.16 0.43
CA LEU A 148 15.26 2.39 1.59
C LEU A 148 14.88 3.64 2.36
N THR A 149 14.43 4.67 1.66
CA THR A 149 14.03 5.93 2.28
C THR A 149 12.97 6.63 1.46
N VAL A 150 12.11 7.38 2.13
CA VAL A 150 11.20 8.36 1.55
C VAL A 150 11.35 9.64 2.37
N ILE A 151 11.99 10.67 1.81
CA ILE A 151 12.26 11.92 2.52
C ILE A 151 11.85 13.13 1.69
N LEU A 152 11.35 14.17 2.34
CA LEU A 152 11.15 15.47 1.71
C LEU A 152 12.45 16.29 1.84
N PHE A 153 13.09 16.60 0.73
CA PHE A 153 14.30 17.42 0.66
C PHE A 153 14.10 18.56 -0.33
N ALA A 154 14.24 19.81 0.14
CA ALA A 154 14.08 21.01 -0.69
C ALA A 154 12.76 21.03 -1.50
N GLY A 155 11.65 20.59 -0.89
CA GLY A 155 10.33 20.56 -1.54
C GLY A 155 10.11 19.40 -2.53
N THR A 156 11.05 18.45 -2.61
CA THR A 156 10.96 17.26 -3.46
C THR A 156 11.02 16.01 -2.59
N TYR A 157 10.10 15.08 -2.77
CA TYR A 157 10.22 13.74 -2.21
C TYR A 157 11.31 12.99 -2.96
N VAL A 158 12.26 12.46 -2.21
CA VAL A 158 13.37 11.64 -2.69
C VAL A 158 13.18 10.25 -2.12
N VAL A 159 12.97 9.29 -3.03
CA VAL A 159 12.78 7.88 -2.72
C VAL A 159 14.03 7.13 -3.17
N LYS A 160 14.83 6.63 -2.23
CA LYS A 160 15.99 5.80 -2.57
C LYS A 160 15.58 4.35 -2.67
N MET A 161 16.03 3.71 -3.73
CA MET A 161 15.71 2.34 -4.08
C MET A 161 16.97 1.51 -4.23
N ARG A 162 16.84 0.19 -4.04
CA ARG A 162 17.88 -0.79 -4.34
C ARG A 162 17.34 -1.99 -5.10
N GLY A 163 18.20 -2.71 -5.78
CA GLY A 163 17.85 -3.91 -6.55
C GLY A 163 19.07 -4.48 -7.24
N ALA A 164 18.85 -5.20 -8.33
CA ALA A 164 19.94 -5.70 -9.15
C ALA A 164 20.53 -4.57 -10.04
N PRO A 165 21.84 -4.55 -10.31
CA PRO A 165 22.43 -3.61 -11.26
C PRO A 165 21.74 -3.64 -12.63
N GLY A 166 21.35 -2.48 -13.14
CA GLY A 166 20.63 -2.35 -14.42
C GLY A 166 19.17 -2.81 -14.40
N GLU A 167 18.62 -3.19 -13.25
CA GLU A 167 17.20 -3.52 -13.12
C GLU A 167 16.33 -2.30 -13.43
N VAL A 168 15.20 -2.51 -14.10
CA VAL A 168 14.18 -1.47 -14.32
C VAL A 168 13.06 -1.67 -13.30
N VAL A 169 12.82 -0.63 -12.48
CA VAL A 169 11.80 -0.61 -11.44
C VAL A 169 10.71 0.38 -11.84
N SER A 170 9.49 -0.11 -12.06
CA SER A 170 8.32 0.73 -12.37
C SER A 170 7.70 1.24 -11.07
N MET A 171 7.81 2.54 -10.80
CA MET A 171 7.26 3.17 -9.61
C MET A 171 6.03 4.00 -9.96
N SER A 172 4.97 3.85 -9.17
CA SER A 172 3.72 4.57 -9.36
C SER A 172 3.37 5.49 -8.20
N THR A 173 2.67 6.58 -8.52
CA THR A 173 2.00 7.50 -7.59
C THR A 173 0.55 7.67 -7.99
N ILE A 174 -0.27 8.21 -7.10
CA ILE A 174 -1.66 8.59 -7.39
C ILE A 174 -1.93 10.01 -6.94
N ASP A 175 -2.57 10.81 -7.79
CA ASP A 175 -3.10 12.11 -7.43
C ASP A 175 -4.43 11.95 -6.68
N THR A 176 -4.51 12.55 -5.49
CA THR A 176 -5.74 12.54 -4.71
C THR A 176 -6.84 13.40 -5.31
N SER A 177 -6.54 14.38 -6.16
CA SER A 177 -7.57 15.28 -6.70
C SER A 177 -8.50 14.59 -7.70
N ASP A 178 -7.94 13.75 -8.57
CA ASP A 178 -8.64 13.07 -9.67
C ASP A 178 -8.50 11.53 -9.65
N GLY A 179 -7.66 10.97 -8.78
CA GLY A 179 -7.39 9.54 -8.70
C GLY A 179 -6.45 9.03 -9.78
N LYS A 180 -5.80 9.91 -10.55
CA LYS A 180 -4.96 9.51 -11.67
C LYS A 180 -3.65 8.90 -11.17
N VAL A 181 -3.37 7.68 -11.64
CA VAL A 181 -2.08 7.01 -11.41
C VAL A 181 -1.06 7.50 -12.43
N THR A 182 0.14 7.86 -11.97
CA THR A 182 1.29 8.18 -12.80
C THR A 182 2.39 7.18 -12.50
N SER A 183 3.06 6.64 -13.53
CA SER A 183 4.14 5.67 -13.36
C SER A 183 5.39 6.10 -14.13
N ILE A 184 6.56 5.71 -13.62
CA ILE A 184 7.86 5.91 -14.26
C ILE A 184 8.71 4.66 -14.10
N ASP A 185 9.49 4.34 -15.13
CA ASP A 185 10.48 3.28 -15.10
C ASP A 185 11.85 3.87 -14.71
N CYS A 186 12.41 3.37 -13.60
CA CYS A 186 13.69 3.79 -13.08
C CYS A 186 14.72 2.68 -13.27
N THR A 187 15.74 2.93 -14.09
CA THR A 187 16.85 1.99 -14.27
C THR A 187 17.86 2.16 -13.13
N LEU A 188 18.12 1.10 -12.38
CA LEU A 188 19.09 1.10 -11.30
C LEU A 188 20.52 1.11 -11.85
N ASP A 189 21.42 1.82 -11.16
CA ASP A 189 22.79 2.01 -11.58
C ASP A 189 23.64 0.71 -11.50
N SER A 190 24.94 0.81 -11.80
CA SER A 190 25.85 -0.34 -11.76
C SER A 190 26.03 -0.96 -10.37
N THR A 191 25.60 -0.28 -9.31
CA THR A 191 25.59 -0.78 -7.93
C THR A 191 24.22 -1.29 -7.50
N GLY A 192 23.22 -1.22 -8.38
CA GLY A 192 21.84 -1.57 -8.08
C GLY A 192 21.12 -0.50 -7.25
N ALA A 193 21.58 0.76 -7.26
CA ALA A 193 20.93 1.86 -6.58
C ALA A 193 20.11 2.72 -7.56
N GLY A 194 19.01 3.29 -7.08
CA GLY A 194 18.15 4.18 -7.86
C GLY A 194 17.55 5.27 -6.98
N THR A 195 17.17 6.38 -7.60
CA THR A 195 16.50 7.48 -6.90
C THR A 195 15.31 7.95 -7.72
N LEU A 196 14.13 7.93 -7.11
CA LEU A 196 12.93 8.56 -7.64
C LEU A 196 12.73 9.91 -6.95
N GLY A 197 12.48 10.96 -7.73
CA GLY A 197 12.19 12.31 -7.29
C GLY A 197 10.79 12.78 -7.71
N PHE A 198 10.06 13.48 -6.84
CA PHE A 198 8.84 14.21 -7.22
C PHE A 198 8.47 15.29 -6.20
N SER A 199 8.14 16.50 -6.66
CA SER A 199 7.53 17.55 -5.83
C SER A 199 6.01 17.49 -5.85
N ASP A 200 5.46 16.97 -6.95
CA ASP A 200 4.04 16.72 -7.19
C ASP A 200 3.93 15.31 -7.80
N VAL A 201 2.96 14.53 -7.34
CA VAL A 201 2.76 13.14 -7.75
C VAL A 201 2.49 12.96 -9.25
N LYS A 202 2.17 14.03 -10.00
CA LYS A 202 2.02 13.97 -11.46
C LYS A 202 3.33 14.02 -12.23
N ASN A 203 4.43 14.44 -11.59
CA ASN A 203 5.70 14.73 -12.24
C ASN A 203 6.83 13.95 -11.54
N LEU A 204 7.07 12.74 -12.02
CA LEU A 204 8.08 11.81 -11.49
C LEU A 204 9.39 11.95 -12.28
N SER A 205 10.52 11.76 -11.62
CA SER A 205 11.84 11.68 -12.28
C SER A 205 12.76 10.63 -11.68
N CYS A 206 13.52 10.01 -12.57
CA CYS A 206 14.66 9.13 -12.36
C CYS A 206 15.69 9.54 -13.44
#